data_AF-A0A2H4TM02-F1
#
_entry.id   AF-A0A2H4TM02-F1
#
_cell.length_a   1.000
_cell.length_b   1.000
_cell.length_c   1.000
_cell.angle_alpha   90.00
_cell.angle_beta   90.00
_cell.angle_gamma   90.00
#
_symmetry.space_group_name_H-M   'P 1'
#
loop_
_entity.id
_entity.type
_entity.pdbx_description
1 polymer ?
#
loop_
_entity_poly.entity_id
_entity_poly.type
_entity_poly.pdbx_seq_one_letter_code
_entity_poly.pdbx_strand_id
1 'polypeptide(L)'
;MEIKPEDELSNIVLFPAKEDDPRNQVNFLYEPSERPYCHHASVRVDEKERQVRCKICGAVVEPFDWMLSVAKRETRLADDVRLLLQEEQERRKNIEKLIQIERNAKARIRRATKSRTE
;
A
#
# COMPACT_ATOMS: atom_id res chain seq x y z
N MET A 1 -23.22 -17.19 -73.52
CA MET A 1 -23.15 -18.15 -72.41
C MET A 1 -23.75 -17.45 -71.22
N GLU A 2 -24.98 -17.81 -70.86
CA GLU A 2 -25.62 -17.33 -69.63
C GLU A 2 -25.00 -18.10 -68.47
N ILE A 3 -24.19 -17.41 -67.66
CA ILE A 3 -23.60 -17.98 -66.46
C ILE A 3 -24.75 -18.08 -65.46
N LYS A 4 -25.13 -19.30 -65.13
CA LYS A 4 -26.19 -19.54 -64.15
C LYS A 4 -25.60 -19.29 -62.75
N PRO A 5 -26.36 -18.69 -61.82
CA PRO A 5 -25.86 -18.34 -60.48
C PRO A 5 -25.40 -19.59 -59.69
N GLU A 6 -25.93 -20.77 -60.01
CA GLU A 6 -25.44 -22.05 -59.47
C GLU A 6 -23.99 -22.39 -59.85
N ASP A 7 -23.49 -21.95 -61.01
CA ASP A 7 -22.11 -22.20 -61.43
C ASP A 7 -21.11 -21.32 -60.65
N GLU A 8 -21.52 -20.16 -60.15
CA GLU A 8 -20.65 -19.29 -59.31
C GLU A 8 -20.47 -19.84 -57.88
N LEU A 9 -21.42 -20.64 -57.39
CA LEU A 9 -21.36 -21.30 -56.08
C LEU A 9 -20.42 -22.51 -56.08
N SER A 10 -20.13 -23.07 -57.25
CA SER A 10 -19.30 -24.28 -57.39
C SER A 10 -17.82 -24.07 -57.02
N ASN A 11 -17.37 -22.80 -56.97
CA ASN A 11 -15.99 -22.43 -56.62
C ASN A 11 -15.87 -21.90 -55.17
N ILE A 12 -16.95 -21.98 -54.39
CA ILE A 12 -16.97 -21.53 -52.99
C ILE A 12 -16.61 -22.73 -52.11
N VAL A 13 -15.35 -22.77 -51.69
CA VAL A 13 -14.89 -23.74 -50.70
C VAL A 13 -15.35 -23.26 -49.33
N LEU A 14 -16.21 -24.04 -48.66
CA LEU A 14 -16.61 -23.77 -47.28
C LEU A 14 -15.36 -23.77 -46.40
N PHE A 15 -15.17 -22.69 -45.63
CA PHE A 15 -14.06 -22.59 -44.68
C PHE A 15 -14.11 -23.80 -43.74
N PRO A 16 -13.00 -24.55 -43.54
CA PRO A 16 -12.97 -25.67 -42.62
C PRO A 16 -13.33 -25.17 -41.22
N ALA A 17 -14.54 -25.51 -40.75
CA ALA A 17 -14.94 -25.26 -39.38
C ALA A 17 -14.17 -26.24 -38.50
N LYS A 18 -13.04 -25.80 -37.95
CA LYS A 18 -12.45 -26.49 -36.80
C LYS A 18 -13.42 -26.29 -35.64
N GLU A 19 -13.91 -27.38 -35.06
CA GLU A 19 -14.82 -27.35 -33.89
C GLU A 19 -14.13 -26.81 -32.63
N ASP A 20 -12.80 -26.71 -32.63
CA ASP A 20 -12.03 -26.21 -31.49
C ASP A 20 -12.14 -24.70 -31.31
N ASP A 21 -12.48 -24.28 -30.09
CA ASP A 21 -12.41 -22.89 -29.65
C ASP A 21 -11.00 -22.32 -29.95
N PRO A 22 -10.87 -21.20 -30.68
CA PRO A 22 -9.58 -20.55 -30.96
C PRO A 22 -8.74 -20.27 -29.70
N ARG A 23 -9.35 -20.19 -28.52
CA ARG A 23 -8.66 -20.09 -27.23
C ARG A 23 -7.82 -21.33 -26.89
N ASN A 24 -8.18 -22.50 -27.41
CA ASN A 24 -7.41 -23.73 -27.22
C ASN A 24 -6.15 -23.79 -28.12
N GLN A 25 -6.01 -22.87 -29.07
CA GLN A 25 -4.82 -22.78 -29.93
C GLN A 25 -3.75 -21.82 -29.38
N VAL A 26 -4.05 -21.05 -28.33
CA VAL A 26 -3.07 -20.15 -27.71
C VAL A 26 -2.32 -20.87 -26.58
N ASN A 27 -1.01 -20.63 -26.51
CA ASN A 27 -0.16 -21.20 -25.46
C ASN A 27 -0.43 -20.63 -24.06
N PHE A 28 -1.17 -19.51 -23.99
CA PHE A 28 -1.44 -18.79 -22.75
C PHE A 28 -2.93 -18.49 -22.64
N LEU A 29 -3.54 -18.98 -21.56
CA LEU A 29 -4.90 -18.65 -21.19
C LEU A 29 -4.86 -17.55 -20.12
N TYR A 30 -5.57 -16.47 -20.38
CA TYR A 30 -5.76 -15.41 -19.40
C TYR A 30 -6.88 -15.82 -18.44
N GLU A 31 -6.53 -16.06 -17.18
CA GLU A 31 -7.50 -16.20 -16.10
C GLU A 31 -7.63 -14.85 -15.36
N PRO A 32 -8.79 -14.20 -15.42
CA PRO A 32 -9.02 -12.98 -14.65
C PRO A 32 -8.97 -13.31 -13.15
N SER A 33 -8.14 -12.59 -12.41
CA SER A 33 -8.05 -12.77 -10.97
C SER A 33 -9.28 -12.17 -10.27
N GLU A 34 -10.13 -13.02 -9.70
CA GLU A 34 -11.33 -12.60 -8.95
C GLU A 34 -11.00 -11.91 -7.61
N ARG A 35 -9.76 -12.05 -7.11
CA ARG A 35 -9.42 -11.62 -5.74
C ARG A 35 -8.74 -10.25 -5.74
N PRO A 36 -9.23 -9.30 -4.92
CA PRO A 36 -8.62 -7.99 -4.78
C PRO A 36 -7.21 -8.09 -4.15
N TYR A 37 -6.36 -7.14 -4.53
CA TYR A 37 -5.04 -6.95 -3.94
C TYR A 37 -5.14 -6.78 -2.42
N CYS A 38 -4.27 -7.49 -1.70
CA CYS A 38 -4.21 -7.45 -0.24
C CYS A 38 -3.04 -6.59 0.23
N HIS A 39 -3.29 -5.67 1.18
CA HIS A 39 -2.27 -4.80 1.78
C HIS A 39 -1.87 -5.17 3.22
N HIS A 40 -2.22 -6.37 3.69
CA HIS A 40 -1.84 -6.83 5.02
C HIS A 40 -0.32 -7.09 5.11
N ALA A 41 0.28 -6.69 6.23
CA ALA A 41 1.72 -6.85 6.44
C ALA A 41 2.15 -8.32 6.66
N SER A 42 1.24 -9.19 7.12
CA SER A 42 1.57 -10.57 7.43
C SER A 42 1.35 -11.50 6.23
N VAL A 43 2.43 -12.11 5.75
CA VAL A 43 2.42 -13.06 4.63
C VAL A 43 3.06 -14.39 5.01
N ARG A 44 2.65 -15.44 4.30
CA ARG A 44 3.22 -16.79 4.30
C ARG A 44 3.83 -17.02 2.92
N VAL A 45 5.07 -17.49 2.90
CA VAL A 45 5.77 -17.87 1.68
C VAL A 45 5.66 -19.39 1.55
N ASP A 46 5.17 -19.86 0.40
CA ASP A 46 5.10 -21.27 0.05
C ASP A 46 6.20 -21.60 -0.96
N GLU A 47 7.13 -22.48 -0.57
CA GLU A 47 8.25 -22.90 -1.41
C GLU A 47 7.80 -23.80 -2.57
N LYS A 48 6.82 -24.68 -2.31
CA LYS A 48 6.36 -25.67 -3.30
C LYS A 48 5.60 -24.99 -4.43
N GLU A 49 4.64 -24.14 -4.09
CA GLU A 49 3.81 -23.43 -5.07
C GLU A 49 4.46 -22.13 -5.54
N ARG A 50 5.61 -21.74 -4.97
CA ARG A 50 6.33 -20.47 -5.22
C ARG A 50 5.41 -19.25 -5.09
N GLN A 51 4.51 -19.28 -4.11
CA GLN A 51 3.49 -18.26 -3.91
C GLN A 51 3.63 -17.59 -2.55
N VAL A 52 3.40 -16.28 -2.54
CA VAL A 52 3.25 -15.51 -1.29
C VAL A 52 1.76 -15.31 -1.05
N ARG A 53 1.26 -15.72 0.11
CA ARG A 53 -0.14 -15.59 0.50
C ARG A 53 -0.28 -14.79 1.77
N CYS A 54 -1.28 -13.92 1.85
CA CYS A 54 -1.60 -13.23 3.08
C CYS A 54 -2.05 -14.21 4.18
N LYS A 55 -1.54 -14.06 5.41
CA LYS A 55 -1.98 -14.89 6.55
C LYS A 55 -3.40 -14.59 7.03
N ILE A 56 -3.91 -13.39 6.77
CA ILE A 56 -5.20 -12.91 7.29
C ILE A 56 -6.33 -13.25 6.32
N CYS A 57 -6.18 -12.92 5.03
CA CYS A 57 -7.21 -13.11 4.03
C CYS A 57 -6.93 -14.24 3.03
N GLY A 58 -5.74 -14.86 3.07
CA GLY A 58 -5.37 -15.94 2.16
C GLY A 58 -5.18 -15.52 0.69
N ALA A 59 -5.28 -14.22 0.37
CA ALA A 59 -5.05 -13.70 -0.98
C ALA A 59 -3.60 -13.95 -1.41
N VAL A 60 -3.41 -14.28 -2.69
CA VAL A 60 -2.08 -14.34 -3.32
C VAL A 60 -1.60 -12.91 -3.49
N VAL A 61 -0.38 -12.64 -3.03
CA VAL A 61 0.24 -11.33 -3.06
C VAL A 61 1.46 -11.40 -3.97
N GLU A 62 1.67 -10.37 -4.77
CA GLU A 62 2.89 -10.24 -5.54
C GLU A 62 4.06 -9.90 -4.58
N PRO A 63 5.17 -10.67 -4.60
CA PRO A 63 6.26 -10.51 -3.63
C PRO A 63 6.94 -9.14 -3.64
N PHE A 64 7.22 -8.58 -4.81
CA PHE A 64 7.89 -7.28 -4.93
C PHE A 64 7.02 -6.15 -4.41
N ASP A 65 5.74 -6.13 -4.78
CA ASP A 65 4.77 -5.14 -4.30
C ASP A 65 4.61 -5.21 -2.78
N TRP A 66 4.56 -6.43 -2.22
CA TRP A 66 4.53 -6.61 -0.78
C TRP A 66 5.81 -6.08 -0.12
N MET A 67 7.01 -6.47 -0.59
CA MET A 67 8.28 -5.98 -0.06
C MET A 67 8.40 -4.46 -0.15
N LEU A 68 7.99 -3.87 -1.27
CA LEU A 68 7.97 -2.42 -1.46
C LEU A 68 7.02 -1.73 -0.47
N SER A 69 5.87 -2.33 -0.18
CA SER A 69 4.93 -1.82 0.81
C SER A 69 5.51 -1.84 2.23
N VAL A 70 6.28 -2.87 2.57
CA VAL A 70 6.99 -2.99 3.85
C VAL A 70 8.07 -1.93 3.96
N ALA A 71 8.94 -1.82 2.95
CA ALA A 71 10.02 -0.83 2.93
C ALA A 71 9.48 0.61 3.07
N LYS A 72 8.43 0.97 2.31
CA LYS A 72 7.77 2.28 2.42
C LYS A 72 7.24 2.54 3.84
N ARG A 73 6.69 1.52 4.49
CA ARG A 73 6.15 1.65 5.85
C ARG A 73 7.28 1.83 6.87
N GLU A 74 8.34 1.05 6.77
CA GLU A 74 9.48 1.14 7.68
C GLU A 74 10.19 2.49 7.59
N THR A 75 10.40 3.01 6.37
CA THR A 75 10.99 4.35 6.20
C THR A 75 10.15 5.43 6.86
N ARG A 76 8.83 5.42 6.67
CA ARG A 76 7.91 6.39 7.30
C ARG A 76 7.94 6.29 8.83
N LEU A 77 7.93 5.07 9.37
CA LEU A 77 7.99 4.89 10.83
C LEU A 77 9.29 5.43 11.43
N ALA A 78 10.42 5.25 10.74
CA ALA A 78 11.69 5.82 11.17
C ALA A 78 11.66 7.36 11.16
N ASP A 79 11.07 7.97 10.13
CA ASP A 79 10.87 9.42 10.04
C ASP A 79 9.95 9.94 11.15
N ASP A 80 8.84 9.24 11.42
CA ASP A 80 7.89 9.60 12.48
C ASP A 80 8.54 9.54 13.87
N VAL A 81 9.31 8.49 14.16
CA VAL A 81 10.07 8.39 15.43
C VAL A 81 11.04 9.55 15.59
N ARG A 82 11.75 9.91 14.52
CA ARG A 82 12.68 11.05 14.55
C ARG A 82 11.94 12.36 14.84
N LEU A 83 10.80 12.59 14.21
CA LEU A 83 9.97 13.77 14.45
C LEU A 83 9.46 13.82 15.88
N LEU A 84 8.91 12.72 16.39
CA LEU A 84 8.39 12.63 17.74
C LEU A 84 9.46 12.91 18.81
N LEU A 85 10.70 12.43 18.61
CA LEU A 85 11.82 12.72 19.50
C LEU A 85 12.19 14.21 19.50
N GLN A 86 12.13 14.88 18.36
CA GLN A 86 12.36 16.32 18.27
C GLN A 86 11.28 17.11 19.01
N GLU A 87 10.00 16.78 18.78
CA GLU A 87 8.89 17.42 19.48
C GLU A 87 8.98 17.21 21.00
N GLU A 88 9.35 16.01 21.43
CA GLU A 88 9.50 15.66 22.83
C GLU A 88 10.58 16.54 23.50
N GLN A 89 11.72 16.69 22.84
CA GLN A 89 12.80 17.53 23.32
C GLN A 89 12.42 19.01 23.38
N GLU A 90 11.71 19.52 22.38
CA GLU A 90 11.20 20.89 22.37
C GLU A 90 10.18 21.13 23.48
N ARG A 91 9.25 20.21 23.68
CA ARG A 91 8.26 20.27 24.77
C ARG A 91 8.95 20.29 26.13
N ARG A 92 9.98 19.47 26.35
CA ARG A 92 10.78 19.50 27.60
C ARG A 92 11.43 20.85 27.84
N LYS A 93 12.09 21.42 26.82
CA LYS A 93 12.70 22.76 26.91
C LYS A 93 11.67 23.85 27.20
N ASN A 94 10.49 23.77 26.59
CA ASN A 94 9.42 24.72 26.82
C ASN A 94 8.86 24.63 28.24
N ILE A 95 8.65 23.41 28.76
CA ILE A 95 8.24 23.19 30.14
C ILE A 95 9.28 23.78 31.12
N GLU A 96 10.57 23.54 30.88
CA GLU A 96 11.63 24.08 31.73
C GLU A 96 11.64 25.62 31.76
N LYS A 97 11.47 26.26 30.61
CA LYS A 97 11.31 27.73 30.51
C LYS A 97 10.10 28.22 31.30
N LEU A 98 8.96 27.53 31.18
CA LEU A 98 7.74 27.91 31.91
C LEU A 98 7.92 27.79 33.42
N ILE A 99 8.58 26.73 33.91
CA ILE A 99 8.92 26.55 35.32
C ILE A 99 9.81 27.70 35.81
N GLN A 100 10.80 28.12 35.01
CA GLN A 100 11.66 29.24 35.36
C GLN A 100 10.89 30.56 35.44
N ILE A 101 9.99 30.82 34.48
CA ILE A 101 9.12 32.01 34.48
C ILE A 101 8.22 32.02 35.71
N GLU A 102 7.61 30.88 36.06
CA GLU A 102 6.76 30.75 37.25
C GLU A 102 7.54 31.04 38.54
N ARG A 103 8.75 30.47 38.68
CA ARG A 103 9.64 30.75 39.82
C ARG A 103 9.97 32.23 39.94
N ASN A 104 10.32 32.88 38.82
CA ASN A 104 10.64 34.30 38.78
C ASN A 104 9.42 35.17 39.11
N ALA A 105 8.24 34.83 38.58
CA ALA A 105 6.99 35.53 38.87
C ALA A 105 6.62 35.41 40.35
N LYS A 106 6.70 34.21 40.94
CA LYS A 106 6.50 33.98 42.39
C LYS A 106 7.47 34.81 43.23
N ALA A 107 8.75 34.88 42.84
CA ALA A 107 9.74 35.69 43.54
C ALA A 107 9.42 37.20 43.45
N ARG A 108 9.01 37.69 42.28
CA ARG A 108 8.58 39.09 42.10
C ARG A 108 7.37 39.43 42.95
N ILE A 109 6.35 38.56 42.98
CA ILE A 109 5.16 38.74 43.81
C ILE A 109 5.55 38.81 45.29
N ARG A 110 6.37 37.87 45.79
CA ARG A 110 6.85 37.87 47.19
C ARG A 110 7.56 39.16 47.58
N ARG A 111 8.39 39.72 46.69
CA ARG A 111 9.09 41.00 46.95
C ARG A 111 8.11 42.15 47.02
N ALA A 112 7.19 42.25 46.05
CA ALA A 112 6.18 43.31 46.01
C ALA A 112 5.19 43.25 47.19
N THR A 113 4.87 42.06 47.69
CA THR A 113 4.05 41.91 48.91
C THR A 113 4.80 42.33 50.15
N LYS A 114 6.10 42.00 50.26
CA LYS A 114 6.92 42.38 51.43
C LYS A 114 7.10 43.90 51.55
N SER A 115 7.38 44.57 50.43
CA SER A 115 7.52 46.04 50.36
C SER A 115 6.21 46.81 50.57
N ARG A 116 5.06 46.14 50.60
CA ARG A 116 3.75 46.75 50.87
C ARG A 116 3.34 46.69 52.35
N THR A 117 4.03 45.85 53.12
CA THR A 117 3.78 45.62 54.56
C THR A 117 4.78 46.30 55.48
N GLU A 118 5.87 46.86 54.92
CA GLU A 118 6.75 47.85 55.56
C GLU A 118 6.26 49.26 55.21
#